data_AF-A0A166QM15-F1
#
_entry.id   AF-A0A166QM15-F1
#
_cell.length_a   1.000
_cell.length_b   1.000
_cell.length_c   1.000
_cell.angle_alpha   90.00
_cell.angle_beta   90.00
_cell.angle_gamma   90.00
#
_symmetry.space_group_name_H-M   'P 1'
#
loop_
_entity.id
_entity.type
_entity.pdbx_description
1 polymer ?
#
loop_
_entity_poly.entity_id
_entity_poly.type
_entity_poly.pdbx_seq_one_letter_code
_entity_poly.pdbx_strand_id
1 'polypeptide(L)'
;MINAEVEVEVIAEDGLSGEIWKFFVHSEREMRASYFARVSRPSKRHKWSVQAHWNQRNDRTATIKKSELCLTLEIMAQAKRAFIQRLEQNLVVSI
;
A
#
# COMPACT_ATOMS: atom_id res chain seq x y z
N MET A 1 7.38 -15.69 11.15
CA MET A 1 7.36 -14.50 10.26
C MET A 1 5.95 -13.94 10.28
N ILE A 2 5.78 -12.70 10.71
CA ILE A 2 4.49 -12.03 10.65
C ILE A 2 4.22 -11.73 9.17
N ASN A 3 3.33 -12.50 8.54
CA ASN A 3 2.81 -12.23 7.19
C ASN A 3 1.81 -11.05 7.21
N ALA A 4 2.17 -9.95 7.87
CA ALA A 4 1.33 -8.76 7.89
C ALA A 4 1.60 -7.96 6.62
N GLU A 5 0.66 -8.05 5.69
CA GLU A 5 0.54 -7.06 4.64
C GLU A 5 -0.19 -5.83 5.20
N VAL A 6 0.34 -4.66 4.90
CA VAL A 6 -0.19 -3.34 5.29
C VAL A 6 -0.59 -2.62 4.01
N GLU A 7 -1.83 -2.15 3.98
CA GLU A 7 -2.37 -1.39 2.86
C GLU A 7 -2.49 0.08 3.26
N VAL A 8 -2.05 0.97 2.38
CA VAL A 8 -2.13 2.41 2.53
C VAL A 8 -2.85 2.97 1.31
N GLU A 9 -3.96 3.65 1.54
CA GLU A 9 -4.74 4.32 0.50
C GLU A 9 -4.58 5.83 0.62
N VAL A 10 -4.15 6.48 -0.45
CA VAL A 10 -4.08 7.95 -0.56
C VAL A 10 -5.10 8.37 -1.61
N ILE A 11 -6.24 8.85 -1.16
CA ILE A 11 -7.34 9.29 -2.02
C ILE A 11 -7.30 10.81 -2.15
N ALA A 12 -7.42 11.32 -3.38
CA ALA A 12 -7.50 12.74 -3.63
C ALA A 12 -8.78 13.34 -3.00
N GLU A 13 -8.78 14.65 -2.74
CA GLU A 13 -9.89 15.34 -2.08
C GLU A 13 -11.23 15.22 -2.83
N ASP A 14 -11.17 15.09 -4.16
CA ASP A 14 -12.33 14.83 -5.00
C ASP A 14 -13.00 13.47 -4.72
N GLY A 15 -12.24 12.54 -4.13
CA GLY A 15 -12.63 11.16 -3.89
C GLY A 15 -12.78 10.35 -5.18
N LEU A 16 -12.24 10.80 -6.31
CA LEU A 16 -12.39 10.20 -7.64
C LEU A 16 -11.08 9.61 -8.17
N SER A 17 -9.95 10.01 -7.61
CA SER A 17 -8.63 9.45 -7.93
C SER A 17 -7.85 9.12 -6.66
N GLY A 18 -6.87 8.24 -6.78
CA GLY A 18 -6.02 7.89 -5.65
C GLY A 18 -4.94 6.88 -5.98
N GLU A 19 -4.20 6.52 -4.94
CA GLU A 19 -3.13 5.55 -4.98
C GLU A 19 -3.30 4.53 -3.87
N ILE A 20 -3.09 3.26 -4.20
CA ILE A 20 -3.14 2.14 -3.26
C ILE A 20 -1.76 1.51 -3.22
N TRP A 21 -1.19 1.42 -2.03
CA TRP A 21 0.10 0.82 -1.77
C TRP A 21 -0.07 -0.36 -0.85
N LYS A 22 0.61 -1.48 -1.16
CA LYS A 22 0.73 -2.61 -0.23
C LYS A 22 2.17 -2.84 0.14
N PHE A 23 2.40 -3.09 1.41
CA PHE A 23 3.70 -3.33 2.00
C PHE A 23 3.69 -4.62 2.79
N PHE A 24 4.81 -5.31 2.82
CA PHE A 24 5.03 -6.46 3.69
C PHE A 24 6.31 -6.28 4.49
N VAL A 25 6.36 -6.93 5.64
CA VAL A 25 7.56 -7.00 6.48
C VAL A 25 8.54 -7.97 5.81
N HIS A 26 9.68 -7.46 5.35
CA HIS A 26 10.73 -8.28 4.77
C HIS A 26 11.70 -8.80 5.83
N SER A 27 11.99 -7.97 6.84
CA SER A 27 12.82 -8.31 8.00
C SER A 27 12.31 -7.53 9.23
N GLU A 28 12.91 -7.76 10.40
CA GLU A 28 12.56 -7.04 11.63
C GLU A 28 12.68 -5.51 11.52
N ARG A 29 13.48 -5.00 10.57
CA ARG A 29 13.77 -3.58 10.40
C ARG A 29 13.36 -3.02 9.04
N GLU A 30 12.84 -3.86 8.14
CA GLU A 30 12.59 -3.48 6.76
C GLU A 30 11.18 -3.87 6.32
N MET A 31 10.43 -2.88 5.84
CA MET A 31 9.20 -3.07 5.08
C MET A 31 9.46 -2.78 3.61
N ARG A 32 8.90 -3.60 2.71
CA ARG A 32 9.02 -3.42 1.26
C ARG A 32 7.64 -3.27 0.64
N ALA A 33 7.53 -2.43 -0.38
CA ALA A 33 6.33 -2.36 -1.21
C ALA A 33 6.22 -3.65 -2.06
N SER A 34 5.08 -4.34 -1.97
CA SER A 34 4.70 -5.48 -2.82
C SER A 34 3.87 -5.04 -4.02
N TYR A 35 3.08 -3.98 -3.87
CA TYR A 35 2.11 -3.56 -4.86
C TYR A 35 1.89 -2.05 -4.83
N PHE A 36 1.64 -1.50 -6.01
CA PHE A 36 1.17 -0.15 -6.22
C PHE A 36 0.06 -0.16 -7.26
N ALA A 37 -0.99 0.63 -7.04
CA ALA A 37 -1.96 0.96 -8.07
C ALA A 37 -2.36 2.41 -8.03
N ARG A 38 -2.40 3.05 -9.19
CA ARG A 38 -3.15 4.27 -9.40
C ARG A 38 -4.57 3.91 -9.78
N VAL A 39 -5.52 4.42 -9.03
CA VAL A 39 -6.95 4.12 -9.20
C VAL A 39 -7.74 5.37 -9.51
N SER A 40 -8.80 5.21 -10.29
CA SER A 40 -9.78 6.27 -10.52
C SER A 40 -11.19 5.72 -10.64
N ARG A 41 -12.19 6.57 -10.43
CA ARG A 41 -13.59 6.28 -10.68
C ARG A 41 -14.29 7.50 -11.25
N PRO A 42 -15.25 7.34 -12.20
CA PRO A 42 -15.96 8.48 -12.78
C PRO A 42 -16.79 9.28 -11.76
N SER A 43 -17.33 8.60 -10.74
CA SER A 43 -18.05 9.24 -9.64
C SER A 43 -17.98 8.41 -8.38
N LYS A 44 -18.33 8.99 -7.22
CA LYS A 44 -18.29 8.31 -5.91
C LYS A 44 -19.18 7.07 -5.80
N ARG A 45 -20.13 6.89 -6.72
CA ARG A 45 -21.01 5.71 -6.80
C ARG A 45 -20.41 4.53 -7.56
N HIS A 46 -19.35 4.76 -8.34
CA HIS A 46 -18.70 3.73 -9.14
C HIS A 46 -17.58 3.06 -8.34
N LYS A 47 -17.30 1.79 -8.70
CA LYS A 47 -16.13 1.08 -8.19
C LYS A 47 -14.86 1.70 -8.76
N TRP A 48 -13.77 1.58 -8.00
CA TRP A 48 -12.45 1.95 -8.46
C TRP A 48 -12.03 1.11 -9.67
N SER A 49 -11.41 1.76 -10.63
CA SER A 49 -10.75 1.15 -11.78
C SER A 49 -9.25 1.37 -11.65
N VAL A 50 -8.46 0.32 -11.88
CA VAL A 50 -7.00 0.41 -11.89
C VAL A 50 -6.59 1.02 -13.22
N GLN A 51 -6.00 2.20 -13.16
CA GLN A 51 -5.48 2.91 -14.33
C GLN A 51 -4.06 2.48 -14.64
N ALA A 52 -3.29 2.24 -13.58
CA ALA A 52 -1.97 1.70 -13.71
C ALA A 52 -1.55 0.96 -12.44
N HIS A 53 -0.67 -0.02 -12.56
CA HIS A 53 -0.20 -0.78 -11.42
C HIS A 53 1.22 -1.30 -11.61
N TRP A 54 1.84 -1.62 -10.48
CA TRP A 54 3.08 -2.35 -10.38
C TRP A 54 2.95 -3.42 -9.30
N ASN A 55 3.54 -4.60 -9.55
CA ASN A 55 3.54 -5.70 -8.61
C ASN A 55 4.93 -6.33 -8.56
N GLN A 56 5.53 -6.38 -7.37
CA GLN A 56 6.86 -6.93 -7.16
C GLN A 56 6.98 -8.41 -7.60
N ARG A 57 5.92 -9.20 -7.43
CA ARG A 57 5.91 -10.64 -7.74
C ARG A 57 5.63 -10.93 -9.20
N ASN A 58 4.99 -10.01 -9.91
CA ASN A 58 4.58 -10.21 -11.30
C ASN A 58 4.80 -8.94 -12.13
N ASP A 59 6.06 -8.70 -12.47
CA ASP A 59 6.46 -7.52 -13.23
C ASP A 59 5.96 -7.57 -14.68
N ARG A 60 5.64 -8.76 -15.21
CA ARG A 60 5.14 -8.93 -16.60
C ARG A 60 3.77 -8.30 -16.82
N THR A 61 2.95 -8.22 -15.79
CA THR A 61 1.62 -7.59 -15.87
C THR A 61 1.65 -6.12 -15.49
N ALA A 62 2.76 -5.62 -14.96
CA ALA A 62 2.88 -4.24 -14.52
C ALA A 62 2.73 -3.30 -15.71
N THR A 63 1.92 -2.26 -15.53
CA THR A 63 1.73 -1.20 -16.53
C THR A 63 2.60 0.03 -16.23
N ILE A 64 3.24 0.06 -15.06
CA ILE A 64 4.20 1.08 -14.63
C ILE A 64 5.49 0.39 -14.20
N LYS A 65 6.63 1.01 -14.51
CA LYS A 65 7.94 0.49 -14.11
C LYS A 65 8.26 0.83 -12.66
N LYS A 66 9.05 -0.01 -11.99
CA LYS A 66 9.52 0.26 -10.62
C LYS A 66 10.20 1.63 -10.45
N SER A 67 10.94 2.10 -11.46
CA SER A 67 11.62 3.40 -11.44
C SER A 67 10.68 4.61 -11.50
N GLU A 68 9.43 4.40 -11.92
CA GLU A 68 8.40 5.45 -12.04
C GLU A 68 7.54 5.53 -10.76
N LEU A 69 7.78 4.65 -9.78
CA LEU A 69 7.08 4.66 -8.51
C LEU A 69 7.56 5.83 -7.64
N CYS A 70 6.62 6.65 -7.19
CA CYS A 70 6.89 7.76 -6.28
C CYS A 70 6.54 7.37 -4.83
N LEU A 71 7.42 6.59 -4.19
CA LEU A 71 7.25 6.25 -2.77
C LEU A 71 7.70 7.44 -1.91
N THR A 72 6.75 8.26 -1.46
CA THR A 72 7.04 9.45 -0.66
C THR A 72 7.29 9.13 0.82
N LEU A 73 7.96 10.04 1.53
CA LEU A 73 8.18 9.92 2.99
C LEU A 73 6.86 9.85 3.76
N GLU A 74 5.82 10.52 3.28
CA GLU A 74 4.48 10.51 3.88
C GLU A 74 3.85 9.12 3.79
N ILE A 75 3.87 8.50 2.62
CA ILE A 75 3.37 7.13 2.42
C ILE A 75 4.17 6.14 3.29
N MET A 76 5.49 6.29 3.32
CA MET A 76 6.34 5.46 4.20
C MET A 76 5.99 5.63 5.68
N ALA A 77 5.72 6.86 6.13
CA ALA A 77 5.32 7.12 7.51
C ALA A 77 3.94 6.53 7.83
N GLN A 78 2.98 6.64 6.90
CA GLN A 78 1.66 6.04 7.04
C GLN A 78 1.74 4.50 7.12
N ALA A 79 2.54 3.88 6.26
CA ALA A 79 2.76 2.43 6.28
C ALA A 79 3.34 1.95 7.62
N LYS A 80 4.35 2.68 8.16
CA LYS A 80 4.92 2.37 9.49
C LYS A 80 3.89 2.50 10.60
N ARG A 81 3.08 3.57 10.61
CA ARG A 81 2.03 3.76 11.63
C ARG A 81 0.99 2.65 11.59
N ALA A 82 0.48 2.32 10.40
CA ALA A 82 -0.49 1.25 10.22
C ALA A 82 0.06 -0.12 10.66
N PHE A 83 1.34 -0.38 10.39
CA PHE A 83 2.01 -1.59 10.88
C PHE A 83 2.09 -1.66 12.41
N ILE A 84 2.56 -0.59 13.05
CA ILE A 84 2.69 -0.51 14.52
C ILE A 84 1.32 -0.70 15.18
N GLN A 85 0.29 0.01 14.69
CA GLN A 85 -1.08 -0.11 15.21
C GLN A 85 -1.58 -1.56 15.11
N ARG A 86 -1.31 -2.25 14.01
CA ARG A 86 -1.66 -3.66 13.85
C ARG A 86 -0.88 -4.56 14.80
N LEU A 87 0.40 -4.29 15.05
CA LEU A 87 1.18 -5.03 16.04
C LEU A 87 0.59 -4.86 17.44
N GLU A 88 0.28 -3.63 17.85
CA GLU A 88 -0.32 -3.32 19.15
C GLU A 88 -1.66 -4.06 19.34
N GLN A 89 -2.51 -4.11 18.31
CA GLN A 89 -3.79 -4.82 18.36
C GLN A 89 -3.66 -6.33 18.54
N ASN A 90 -2.56 -6.94 18.08
CA ASN A 90 -2.34 -8.39 18.13
C ASN A 90 -1.40 -8.81 19.26
N LEU A 91 -0.81 -7.85 19.97
CA LEU A 91 0.13 -8.13 21.05
C LEU A 91 -0.64 -8.52 22.31
N VAL A 92 -0.43 -9.75 22.77
CA VAL A 92 -1.01 -10.24 24.03
C VAL A 92 0.09 -10.29 25.07
N VAL A 93 -0.14 -9.66 26.22
CA VAL A 93 0.75 -9.77 27.38
C VAL A 93 0.18 -10.86 28.29
N SER A 94 0.94 -11.93 28.48
CA SER A 94 0.63 -12.98 29.45
C SER A 94 1.55 -12.87 30.67
N ILE A 95 1.07 -13.35 31.83
CA ILE A 95 1.79 -13.40 33.11
C ILE A 95 2.50 -14.73 33.24
#